data_AF-A0A166S8N3-F1
#
_entry.id   AF-A0A166S8N3-F1
#
_cell.length_a   1.000
_cell.length_b   1.000
_cell.length_c   1.000
_cell.angle_alpha   90.00
_cell.angle_beta   90.00
_cell.angle_gamma   90.00
#
_symmetry.space_group_name_H-M   'P 1'
#
loop_
_entity.id
_entity.type
_entity.pdbx_description
1 polymer ?
#
loop_
_entity_poly.entity_id
_entity_poly.type
_entity_poly.pdbx_seq_one_letter_code
_entity_poly.pdbx_strand_id
1 'polypeptide(L)' 'VIVVSINGQNCRALVDTGSLGDFMSTTLAGQLKLKYENLEKPLILQLAVSGSQSTVNRRTTAK' A
#
# COMPACT_ATOMS: atom_id res chain seq x y z
N VAL A 1 -0.70 4.64 14.66
CA VAL A 1 -1.45 3.52 14.06
C VAL A 1 -2.92 3.70 14.38
N ILE A 2 -3.79 3.64 13.38
CA ILE A 2 -5.25 3.81 13.50
C ILE A 2 -6.00 2.60 12.92
N VAL A 3 -7.28 2.47 13.24
CA VAL A 3 -8.18 1.49 12.61
C VAL A 3 -8.86 2.16 11.42
N VAL A 4 -8.85 1.50 10.28
CA VAL A 4 -9.55 1.91 9.05
C VAL A 4 -10.45 0.76 8.59
N SER A 5 -11.54 1.08 7.90
CA SER A 5 -12.39 0.08 7.25
C SER A 5 -12.02 0.02 5.77
N ILE A 6 -11.68 -1.17 5.27
CA ILE A 6 -11.40 -1.43 3.86
C ILE A 6 -12.28 -2.60 3.43
N ASN A 7 -13.15 -2.37 2.45
CA ASN A 7 -14.19 -3.28 1.98
C ASN A 7 -15.03 -3.88 3.13
N GLY A 8 -15.34 -3.07 4.14
CA GLY A 8 -16.10 -3.50 5.32
C GLY A 8 -15.30 -4.32 6.33
N GLN A 9 -13.99 -4.48 6.14
CA GLN A 9 -13.10 -5.15 7.10
C GLN A 9 -12.21 -4.15 7.83
N ASN A 10 -12.15 -4.29 9.16
CA ASN A 10 -11.29 -3.46 9.99
C ASN A 10 -9.81 -3.85 9.80
N CYS A 11 -9.00 -2.87 9.44
CA CYS A 11 -7.57 -2.99 9.19
C CYS A 11 -6.80 -1.99 10.07
N ARG A 12 -5.51 -2.25 10.32
CA ARG A 12 -4.63 -1.31 11.02
C ARG A 12 -3.76 -0.58 10.01
N ALA A 13 -3.80 0.74 10.04
CA ALA A 13 -3.00 1.61 9.17
C ALA A 13 -1.99 2.42 9.99
N LEU A 14 -0.79 2.60 9.45
CA LEU A 14 0.15 3.61 9.92
C LEU A 14 -0.15 4.92 9.18
N VAL A 15 -0.31 6.02 9.91
CA VAL A 15 -0.40 7.35 9.30
C VAL A 15 1.02 7.85 9.15
N ASP A 16 1.47 7.97 7.90
CA ASP A 16 2.83 8.41 7.57
C ASP A 16 2.77 9.63 6.65
N THR A 17 3.00 10.81 7.24
CA THR A 17 3.02 12.10 6.51
C THR A 17 4.25 12.24 5.60
N GLY A 18 5.26 11.37 5.74
CA GLY A 18 6.42 11.33 4.87
C GLY A 18 6.18 10.55 3.57
N SER A 19 5.05 9.87 3.45
CA SER A 19 4.67 9.13 2.25
C SER A 19 3.85 10.01 1.27
N LEU A 20 4.09 9.85 -0.03
CA LEU A 20 3.38 10.60 -1.09
C LEU A 20 2.11 9.88 -1.58
N GLY A 21 1.68 8.81 -0.92
CA GLY A 21 0.51 8.04 -1.32
C GLY A 21 0.16 6.93 -0.35
N ASP A 22 -0.99 6.30 -0.59
CA ASP A 22 -1.47 5.19 0.22
C ASP A 22 -0.88 3.87 -0.26
N PHE A 23 -0.30 3.11 0.67
CA PHE A 23 0.28 1.81 0.39
C PHE A 23 -0.31 0.74 1.30
N MET A 24 -0.52 -0.44 0.72
CA MET A 24 -0.86 -1.63 1.48
C MET A 24 0.09 -2.76 1.11
N SER A 25 0.35 -3.64 2.07
CA SER A 25 1.13 -4.84 1.80
C SER A 25 0.37 -5.80 0.89
N THR A 26 1.11 -6.59 0.11
CA THR A 26 0.52 -7.68 -0.70
C THR A 26 -0.18 -8.73 0.18
N THR A 27 0.30 -8.92 1.40
CA THR A 27 -0.34 -9.76 2.42
C THR A 27 -1.74 -9.26 2.75
N LEU A 28 -1.90 -7.96 3.03
CA LEU A 28 -3.20 -7.38 3.36
C LEU A 28 -4.14 -7.45 2.14
N ALA A 29 -3.64 -7.16 0.94
CA ALA A 29 -4.43 -7.28 -0.29
C ALA A 29 -4.92 -8.72 -0.52
N GLY A 30 -4.09 -9.73 -0.21
CA GLY A 30 -4.46 -11.15 -0.27
C GLY A 30 -5.51 -11.54 0.76
N GLN A 31 -5.38 -11.07 2.01
CA GLN A 31 -6.36 -11.29 3.07
C GLN A 31 -7.73 -10.70 2.72
N LEU A 32 -7.74 -9.50 2.14
CA LEU A 32 -8.94 -8.81 1.65
C LEU A 32 -9.45 -9.35 0.30
N LYS A 33 -8.77 -10.34 -0.29
CA LYS A 33 -9.08 -10.94 -1.60
C LYS A 33 -9.25 -9.89 -2.71
N LEU A 34 -8.44 -8.83 -2.66
CA LEU A 34 -8.47 -7.76 -3.66
C LEU A 34 -7.89 -8.25 -4.98
N LYS A 35 -8.52 -7.84 -6.08
CA LYS A 35 -7.91 -7.95 -7.41
C LYS A 35 -6.91 -6.81 -7.57
N TYR A 36 -5.74 -7.11 -8.14
CA TYR A 36 -4.73 -6.12 -8.45
C TYR A 36 -4.19 -6.34 -9.85
N GLU A 37 -3.70 -5.27 -10.46
CA GLU A 37 -3.06 -5.26 -11.77
C GLU A 37 -1.59 -4.89 -11.62
N ASN A 38 -0.75 -5.44 -12.50
CA ASN A 38 0.66 -5.05 -12.55
C ASN A 38 0.76 -3.67 -13.20
N LEU A 39 1.63 -2.84 -12.63
CA LEU A 39 1.97 -1.55 -13.23
C LEU A 39 2.94 -1.78 -14.38
N GLU A 40 2.68 -1.16 -15.53
CA GLU A 40 3.61 -1.18 -16.68
C GLU A 40 4.96 -0.55 -16.33
N LYS A 41 4.94 0.48 -15.47
CA LYS A 41 6.12 1.13 -14.92
C LYS A 41 6.06 1.08 -13.38
N PRO A 42 7.01 0.42 -12.72
CA PRO A 42 7.06 0.41 -11.26
C PRO A 42 7.14 1.82 -10.70
N LEU A 43 6.38 2.10 -9.64
CA LEU A 43 6.51 3.36 -8.91
C LEU A 43 7.69 3.25 -7.95
N ILE A 44 8.63 4.18 -8.06
CA ILE A 44 9.76 4.29 -7.16
C ILE A 44 9.28 4.97 -5.88
N LEU A 45 9.38 4.24 -4.76
CA LEU A 45 9.20 4.78 -3.43
C LEU A 45 10.55 5.06 -2.80
N GLN A 46 10.78 6.34 -2.51
CA GLN A 46 11.88 6.76 -1.68
C GLN A 46 11.41 6.77 -0.23
N LEU A 47 11.96 5.86 0.57
CA LEU A 47 11.68 5.83 2.00
C LEU A 47 12.60 6.83 2.70
N ALA A 48 12.21 7.29 3.89
CA ALA A 48 12.93 8.30 4.66
C ALA A 48 14.33 7.86 5.16
N VAL A 49 14.82 6.69 4.74
CA VAL A 49 16.15 6.16 5.07
C VAL A 49 17.05 6.22 3.83
N SER A 50 18.19 6.90 3.96
CA SER A 50 19.17 7.08 2.89
C SER A 50 19.63 5.74 2.30
N GLY A 51 19.51 5.58 0.99
CA GLY A 51 19.89 4.36 0.26
C GLY A 51 18.81 3.27 0.19
N SER A 52 17.68 3.41 0.89
CA SER A 52 16.56 2.48 0.76
C SER A 52 15.62 2.93 -0.37
N GLN A 53 15.48 2.08 -1.38
CA GLN A 53 14.54 2.25 -2.48
C GLN A 53 13.60 1.06 -2.49
N SER A 54 12.30 1.33 -2.42
CA SER A 54 11.26 0.31 -2.62
C SER A 54 10.57 0.55 -3.96
N THR A 55 10.06 -0.49 -4.59
CA THR A 55 9.28 -0.38 -5.82
C THR A 55 7.88 -0.94 -5.62
N VAL A 56 6.88 -0.17 -6.04
CA VAL A 56 5.50 -0.65 -6.12
C VAL A 56 5.25 -1.12 -7.54
N ASN A 57 4.96 -2.40 -7.66
CA ASN A 57 4.80 -3.08 -8.96
C ASN A 57 3.33 -3.35 -9.30
N ARG A 58 2.41 -3.08 -8.36
CA ARG A 58 1.00 -3.46 -8.45
C ARG A 58 0.13 -2.34 -7.94
N ARG A 59 -1.06 -2.20 -8.52
CA ARG A 59 -2.10 -1.30 -8.02
C ARG A 59 -3.42 -2.05 -7.85
N THR A 60 -4.22 -1.57 -6.91
CA THR A 60 -5.57 -2.08 -6.63
C THR A 60 -6.46 -0.91 -6.22
N THR A 61 -7.77 -1.12 -6.28
CA THR A 61 -8.77 -0.17 -5.78
C THR A 61 -9.61 -0.88 -4.74
N ALA A 62 -9.75 -0.27 -3.57
CA ALA A 62 -10.61 -0.73 -2.48
C ALA A 62 -11.44 0.43 -1.95
N LYS A 63 -12.59 0.13 -1.35
CA LYS A 63 -13.55 1.11 -0.80
C LYS A 63 -13.57 1.10 0.71
#